data_AF-A0A959P1X8-F1
#
_entry.id   AF-A0A959P1X8-F1
#
_cell.length_a   1.000
_cell.length_b   1.000
_cell.length_c   1.000
_cell.angle_alpha   90.00
_cell.angle_beta   90.00
_cell.angle_gamma   90.00
#
_symmetry.space_group_name_H-M   'P 1'
#
loop_
_entity.id
_entity.type
_entity.pdbx_description
1 polymer ?
#
loop_
_entity_poly.entity_id
_entity_poly.type
_entity_poly.pdbx_seq_one_letter_code
_entity_poly.pdbx_strand_id
1 'polypeptide(L)'
;MINRNISQIIKNGYKKNYREYFALKNKLYPQFVFDSTLKTLRDEIPVFTLHSVNPKKFEEQLVFLSENNYNTINADNLYEYLIGTRKIEERTIVLTFDDGWKNLYTVVYPLLKKYAFKAVCFLIANLIPEKESETFEIDTEKVNNNFYPDSNILCNWDEIAEMENSGVIDFQSHSMNHYLISISPVIKDFIFPNYDGYALNLDIPLLQFDDKENYSRSLALGTPIYENDSRFSGKKRFFDDEKLRDECTDFVKN
;
A
#
# COMPACT_ATOMS: atom_id res chain seq x y z
N MET A 1 -11.76 -12.32 27.54
CA MET A 1 -11.16 -12.45 26.20
C MET A 1 -10.65 -11.11 25.61
N ILE A 2 -10.50 -10.04 26.40
CA ILE A 2 -10.12 -8.69 25.87
C ILE A 2 -8.59 -8.47 25.83
N ASN A 3 -7.81 -9.14 26.69
CA ASN A 3 -6.36 -8.91 26.83
C ASN A 3 -5.46 -9.54 25.75
N ARG A 4 -5.96 -10.52 24.96
CA ARG A 4 -5.17 -11.09 23.85
C ARG A 4 -5.00 -10.09 22.70
N ASN A 5 -5.94 -9.14 22.55
CA ASN A 5 -5.99 -8.27 21.39
C ASN A 5 -4.95 -7.11 21.48
N ILE A 6 -4.82 -6.47 22.64
CA ILE A 6 -3.90 -5.33 22.82
C ILE A 6 -2.43 -5.75 22.71
N SER A 7 -2.04 -6.88 23.33
CA SER A 7 -0.67 -7.39 23.25
C SER A 7 -0.27 -7.72 21.81
N GLN A 8 -1.19 -8.31 21.04
CA GLN A 8 -0.95 -8.61 19.63
C GLN A 8 -0.88 -7.35 18.77
N ILE A 9 -1.75 -6.36 19.00
CA ILE A 9 -1.71 -5.06 18.33
C ILE A 9 -0.37 -4.35 18.59
N ILE A 10 0.07 -4.28 19.85
CA ILE A 10 1.35 -3.67 20.22
C ILE A 10 2.51 -4.44 19.59
N LYS A 11 2.48 -5.78 19.63
CA LYS A 11 3.52 -6.63 19.05
C LYS A 11 3.58 -6.49 17.52
N ASN A 12 2.44 -6.43 16.84
CA ASN A 12 2.35 -6.21 15.40
C ASN A 12 2.80 -4.80 15.04
N GLY A 13 2.38 -3.78 15.79
CA GLY A 13 2.83 -2.40 15.61
C GLY A 13 4.34 -2.27 15.80
N TYR A 14 4.91 -2.90 16.83
CA TYR A 14 6.36 -2.93 17.03
C TYR A 14 7.06 -3.70 15.91
N LYS A 15 6.58 -4.88 15.51
CA LYS A 15 7.15 -5.64 14.39
C LYS A 15 7.08 -4.90 13.05
N LYS A 16 6.02 -4.12 12.81
CA LYS A 16 5.88 -3.32 11.59
C LYS A 16 6.85 -2.14 11.62
N ASN A 17 7.01 -1.50 12.77
CA ASN A 17 7.73 -0.22 12.89
C ASN A 17 9.10 -0.33 13.59
N TYR A 18 9.61 -1.52 13.92
CA TYR A 18 10.88 -1.62 14.67
C TYR A 18 12.06 -1.05 13.87
N ARG A 19 12.00 -1.15 12.53
CA ARG A 19 13.00 -0.53 11.64
C ARG A 19 12.95 0.97 11.74
N GLU A 20 11.74 1.54 11.79
CA GLU A 20 11.55 2.98 11.99
C GLU A 20 12.10 3.41 13.36
N TYR A 21 11.76 2.68 14.43
CA TYR A 21 12.31 2.96 15.77
C TYR A 21 13.84 2.82 15.81
N PHE A 22 14.38 1.79 15.16
CA PHE A 22 15.82 1.58 15.06
C PHE A 22 16.49 2.73 14.29
N ALA A 23 15.92 3.14 13.16
CA ALA A 23 16.42 4.25 12.37
C ALA A 23 16.32 5.59 13.13
N LEU A 24 15.23 5.82 13.88
CA LEU A 24 15.07 7.00 14.76
C LEU A 24 16.14 7.02 15.85
N LYS A 25 16.30 5.90 16.57
CA LYS A 25 17.26 5.76 17.67
C LYS A 25 18.71 5.94 17.20
N ASN A 26 19.03 5.45 16.00
CA ASN A 26 20.38 5.49 15.43
C ASN A 26 20.63 6.68 14.50
N LYS A 27 19.68 7.64 14.40
CA LYS A 27 19.79 8.81 13.50
C LYS A 27 20.05 8.45 12.04
N LEU A 28 19.40 7.39 11.55
CA LEU A 28 19.49 6.93 10.16
C LEU A 28 18.44 7.56 9.24
N TYR A 29 17.53 8.39 9.79
CA TYR A 29 16.64 9.20 8.97
C TYR A 29 17.36 10.42 8.40
N PRO A 30 16.84 10.99 7.29
CA PRO A 30 17.18 12.32 6.83
C PRO A 30 17.26 13.34 7.97
N GLN A 31 18.21 14.26 7.89
CA GLN A 31 18.56 15.17 8.99
C GLN A 31 17.37 16.03 9.46
N PHE A 32 16.43 16.35 8.57
CA PHE A 32 15.25 17.15 8.90
C PHE A 32 14.31 16.52 9.93
N VAL A 33 14.38 15.20 10.14
CA VAL A 33 13.57 14.50 11.16
C VAL A 33 14.03 14.86 12.58
N PHE A 34 15.30 15.24 12.76
CA PHE A 34 15.89 15.53 14.07
C PHE A 34 16.20 17.01 14.28
N ASP A 35 16.30 17.81 13.22
CA ASP A 35 16.60 19.23 13.33
C ASP A 35 15.32 20.00 13.75
N SER A 36 15.41 20.75 14.84
CA SER A 36 14.32 21.63 15.33
C SER A 36 14.07 22.83 14.42
N THR A 37 14.99 23.08 13.48
CA THR A 37 14.87 24.03 12.40
C THR A 37 14.95 23.26 11.10
N LEU A 38 13.90 23.35 10.26
CA LEU A 38 13.94 22.83 8.89
C LEU A 38 15.03 23.60 8.13
N LYS A 39 16.26 23.10 8.15
CA LYS A 39 17.27 23.53 7.20
C LYS A 39 16.78 23.10 5.83
N THR A 40 17.03 23.92 4.81
CA THR A 40 16.77 23.54 3.43
C THR A 40 17.43 22.18 3.20
N LEU A 41 16.62 21.20 2.80
CA LEU A 41 17.10 19.91 2.33
C LEU A 41 17.93 20.19 1.07
N ARG A 42 19.24 20.31 1.26
CA ARG A 42 20.17 20.39 0.14
C ARG A 42 20.42 18.96 -0.29
N ASP A 43 20.12 18.67 -1.55
CA ASP A 43 20.40 17.40 -2.22
C ASP A 43 19.55 16.19 -1.75
N GLU A 44 18.46 16.41 -1.01
CA GLU A 44 17.48 15.37 -0.64
C GLU A 44 16.08 15.75 -1.13
N ILE A 45 15.36 14.80 -1.73
CA ILE A 45 13.95 14.95 -2.11
C ILE A 45 13.09 14.18 -1.13
N PRO A 46 12.28 14.84 -0.30
CA PRO A 46 11.27 14.16 0.51
C PRO A 46 10.28 13.41 -0.36
N VAL A 47 10.03 12.16 0.01
CA VAL A 47 8.95 11.36 -0.55
C VAL A 47 7.90 11.17 0.56
N PHE A 48 6.69 11.65 0.32
CA PHE A 48 5.57 11.50 1.23
C PHE A 48 4.65 10.39 0.71
N THR A 49 4.41 9.37 1.54
CA THR A 49 3.47 8.28 1.23
C THR A 49 2.17 8.46 2.00
N LEU A 50 1.08 8.61 1.26
CA LEU A 50 -0.24 8.98 1.78
C LEU A 50 -1.19 7.79 1.62
N HIS A 51 -1.43 7.07 2.73
CA HIS A 51 -2.35 5.92 2.75
C HIS A 51 -3.80 6.27 3.12
N SER A 52 -4.07 7.51 3.53
CA SER A 52 -5.42 7.98 3.86
C SER A 52 -5.53 9.47 3.62
N VAL A 53 -6.61 9.88 2.95
CA VAL A 53 -6.85 11.26 2.56
C VAL A 53 -8.14 11.74 3.20
N ASN A 54 -8.01 12.68 4.14
CA ASN A 54 -9.13 13.52 4.55
C ASN A 54 -9.13 14.74 3.62
N PRO A 55 -10.22 15.03 2.87
CA PRO A 55 -10.23 16.09 1.87
C PRO A 55 -9.80 17.46 2.40
N LYS A 56 -10.34 17.87 3.56
CA LYS A 56 -10.04 19.18 4.16
C LYS A 56 -8.58 19.30 4.59
N LYS A 57 -8.07 18.30 5.32
CA LYS A 57 -6.67 18.29 5.78
C LYS A 57 -5.69 18.21 4.61
N PHE A 58 -6.04 17.44 3.58
CA PHE A 58 -5.21 17.33 2.39
C PHE A 58 -5.17 18.66 1.63
N GLU A 59 -6.31 19.33 1.46
CA GLU A 59 -6.33 20.67 0.87
C GLU A 59 -5.52 21.69 1.70
N GLU A 60 -5.64 21.68 3.03
CA GLU A 60 -4.81 22.52 3.93
C GLU A 60 -3.30 22.26 3.72
N GLN A 61 -2.90 21.00 3.53
CA GLN A 61 -1.51 20.64 3.20
C GLN A 61 -1.08 21.19 1.84
N LEU A 62 -1.91 21.06 0.80
CA LEU A 62 -1.60 21.59 -0.53
C LEU A 62 -1.53 23.12 -0.54
N VAL A 63 -2.41 23.81 0.20
CA VAL A 63 -2.34 25.26 0.39
C VAL A 63 -1.00 25.65 0.99
N PHE A 64 -0.59 24.97 2.07
CA PHE A 64 0.70 25.24 2.70
C PHE A 64 1.87 25.04 1.72
N LEU A 65 1.88 23.92 0.97
CA LEU A 65 2.92 23.63 -0.02
C LEU A 65 2.99 24.73 -1.10
N SER A 66 1.83 25.11 -1.63
CA SER A 66 1.68 26.15 -2.66
C SER A 66 2.18 27.51 -2.16
N GLU A 67 1.71 27.96 -0.99
CA GLU A 67 2.10 29.24 -0.39
C GLU A 67 3.59 29.31 -0.01
N ASN A 68 4.24 28.15 0.17
CA ASN A 68 5.65 28.05 0.52
C ASN A 68 6.56 27.67 -0.65
N ASN A 69 6.08 27.81 -1.89
CA ASN A 69 6.83 27.55 -3.14
C ASN A 69 7.43 26.14 -3.20
N TYR A 70 6.71 25.13 -2.71
CA TYR A 70 7.07 23.74 -3.01
C TYR A 70 6.66 23.39 -4.43
N ASN A 71 7.38 22.44 -5.01
CA ASN A 71 7.01 21.82 -6.28
C ASN A 71 7.01 20.29 -6.14
N THR A 72 6.18 19.62 -6.92
CA THR A 72 6.06 18.16 -6.93
C THR A 72 6.53 17.59 -8.26
N ILE A 73 7.23 16.47 -8.23
CA ILE A 73 7.72 15.78 -9.42
C ILE A 73 7.16 14.36 -9.54
N ASN A 74 7.22 13.79 -10.73
CA ASN A 74 6.82 12.42 -11.03
C ASN A 74 8.00 11.43 -10.88
N ALA A 75 7.76 10.14 -11.14
CA ALA A 75 8.76 9.08 -10.98
C ALA A 75 9.94 9.24 -11.95
N ASP A 76 9.68 9.62 -13.21
CA ASP A 76 10.74 9.85 -14.20
C ASP A 76 11.67 10.98 -13.78
N ASN A 77 11.13 12.11 -13.30
CA ASN A 77 11.93 13.23 -12.83
C ASN A 77 12.73 12.86 -11.58
N LEU A 78 12.15 12.05 -10.68
CA LEU A 78 12.88 11.51 -9.52
C LEU A 78 14.02 10.59 -9.99
N TYR A 79 13.76 9.69 -10.95
CA TYR A 79 14.77 8.81 -11.52
C TYR A 79 15.92 9.58 -12.16
N GLU A 80 15.61 10.56 -13.03
CA GLU A 80 16.61 11.44 -13.66
C GLU A 80 17.47 12.17 -12.62
N TYR A 81 16.88 12.60 -11.51
CA TYR A 81 17.63 13.20 -10.40
C TYR A 81 18.58 12.18 -9.75
N LEU A 82 18.09 10.98 -9.43
CA LEU A 82 18.87 9.93 -8.78
C LEU A 82 20.07 9.47 -9.62
N ILE A 83 19.95 9.48 -10.96
CA ILE A 83 21.05 9.14 -11.86
C ILE A 83 21.91 10.35 -12.26
N GLY A 84 21.62 11.54 -11.74
CA GLY A 84 22.40 12.76 -11.96
C GLY A 84 22.20 13.42 -13.32
N THR A 85 21.16 13.06 -14.09
CA THR A 85 20.85 13.67 -15.39
C THR A 85 19.92 14.88 -15.29
N ARG A 86 19.23 15.05 -14.15
CA ARG A 86 18.41 16.22 -13.84
C ARG A 86 18.93 16.93 -12.58
N LYS A 87 18.95 18.27 -12.64
CA LYS A 87 19.01 19.10 -11.43
C LYS A 87 17.60 19.39 -10.96
N ILE A 88 17.37 19.34 -9.66
CA ILE A 88 16.09 19.71 -9.05
C ILE A 88 16.15 21.12 -8.48
N GLU A 89 14.98 21.75 -8.43
CA GLU A 89 14.80 23.02 -7.76
C GLU A 89 14.73 22.81 -6.24
N GLU A 90 15.08 23.84 -5.46
CA GLU A 90 14.85 23.82 -4.02
C GLU A 90 13.36 23.59 -3.75
N ARG A 91 13.03 22.92 -2.63
CA ARG A 91 11.64 22.61 -2.21
C ARG A 91 10.90 21.68 -3.17
N THR A 92 11.62 20.85 -3.90
CA THR A 92 11.06 19.71 -4.63
C THR A 92 10.70 18.58 -3.67
N ILE A 93 9.50 18.04 -3.79
CA ILE A 93 9.01 16.87 -3.05
C ILE A 93 8.33 15.87 -4.00
N VAL A 94 8.09 14.66 -3.51
CA VAL A 94 7.27 13.65 -4.21
C VAL A 94 6.09 13.29 -3.33
N LEU A 95 4.89 13.30 -3.90
CA LEU A 95 3.68 12.78 -3.27
C LEU A 95 3.39 11.41 -3.87
N THR A 96 3.21 10.41 -3.02
CA THR A 96 2.94 9.03 -3.43
C THR A 96 1.66 8.51 -2.79
N PHE A 97 0.90 7.75 -3.57
CA PHE A 97 -0.31 7.05 -3.16
C PHE A 97 -0.20 5.59 -3.62
N ASP A 98 -0.86 4.67 -2.92
CA ASP A 98 -0.87 3.25 -3.26
C ASP A 98 -2.29 2.76 -3.59
N ASP A 99 -2.35 1.57 -4.18
CA ASP A 99 -3.52 0.72 -4.44
C ASP A 99 -4.51 1.22 -5.51
N GLY A 100 -4.61 2.53 -5.73
CA GLY A 100 -5.55 3.10 -6.70
C GLY A 100 -6.97 3.28 -6.14
N TRP A 101 -7.12 3.60 -4.86
CA TRP A 101 -8.42 3.90 -4.23
C TRP A 101 -9.19 5.02 -4.95
N LYS A 102 -10.52 4.94 -4.97
CA LYS A 102 -11.41 5.87 -5.69
C LYS A 102 -11.27 7.33 -5.24
N ASN A 103 -10.92 7.56 -3.97
CA ASN A 103 -10.63 8.90 -3.46
C ASN A 103 -9.40 9.56 -4.12
N LEU A 104 -8.54 8.80 -4.79
CA LEU A 104 -7.50 9.33 -5.67
C LEU A 104 -8.13 10.16 -6.79
N TYR A 105 -9.17 9.63 -7.44
CA TYR A 105 -9.88 10.31 -8.52
C TYR A 105 -10.83 11.41 -8.02
N THR A 106 -11.63 11.12 -6.99
CA THR A 106 -12.70 12.05 -6.55
C THR A 106 -12.21 13.20 -5.67
N VAL A 107 -11.06 13.06 -5.01
CA VAL A 107 -10.52 14.06 -4.06
C VAL A 107 -9.12 14.52 -4.46
N VAL A 108 -8.17 13.59 -4.59
CA VAL A 108 -6.75 13.94 -4.75
C VAL A 108 -6.50 14.63 -6.10
N TYR A 109 -6.92 14.00 -7.19
CA TYR A 109 -6.72 14.48 -8.55
C TYR A 109 -7.25 15.91 -8.79
N PRO A 110 -8.51 16.26 -8.48
CA PRO A 110 -9.00 17.63 -8.67
C PRO A 110 -8.27 18.66 -7.80
N LEU A 111 -7.85 18.29 -6.59
CA LEU A 111 -7.07 19.16 -5.71
C LEU A 111 -5.65 19.37 -6.25
N LEU A 112 -4.95 18.32 -6.69
CA LEU A 112 -3.64 18.46 -7.31
C LEU A 112 -3.69 19.36 -8.55
N LYS A 113 -4.72 19.22 -9.41
CA LYS A 113 -4.98 20.13 -10.53
C LYS A 113 -5.15 21.58 -10.10
N LYS A 114 -5.96 21.83 -9.07
CA LYS A 114 -6.24 23.17 -8.54
C LYS A 114 -4.97 23.88 -8.09
N TYR A 115 -4.02 23.16 -7.50
CA TYR A 115 -2.77 23.71 -6.98
C TYR A 115 -1.54 23.47 -7.88
N ALA A 116 -1.76 23.00 -9.12
CA ALA A 116 -0.71 22.70 -10.10
C ALA A 116 0.37 21.71 -9.60
N PHE A 117 -0.04 20.75 -8.78
CA PHE A 117 0.82 19.67 -8.28
C PHE A 117 0.64 18.37 -9.06
N LYS A 118 1.58 17.45 -8.84
CA LYS A 118 1.68 16.11 -9.41
C LYS A 118 1.87 15.10 -8.29
N ALA A 119 1.51 13.85 -8.56
CA ALA A 119 1.77 12.73 -7.67
C ALA A 119 2.09 11.47 -8.46
N VAL A 120 2.66 10.49 -7.76
CA VAL A 120 2.84 9.13 -8.26
C VAL A 120 1.83 8.22 -7.56
N CYS A 121 1.17 7.33 -8.28
CA CYS A 121 0.33 6.30 -7.69
C CYS A 121 0.79 4.90 -8.11
N PHE A 122 1.00 4.00 -7.15
CA PHE A 122 1.35 2.60 -7.41
C PHE A 122 0.09 1.74 -7.46
N LEU A 123 -0.24 1.19 -8.63
CA LEU A 123 -1.46 0.39 -8.85
C LEU A 123 -1.23 -1.11 -8.66
N ILE A 124 -2.22 -1.78 -8.09
CA ILE A 124 -2.33 -3.24 -8.13
C ILE A 124 -3.16 -3.62 -9.36
N ALA A 125 -2.51 -3.79 -10.50
CA ALA A 125 -3.17 -3.80 -11.81
C ALA A 125 -4.33 -4.80 -11.95
N ASN A 126 -4.23 -6.03 -11.42
CA ASN A 126 -5.32 -7.02 -11.53
C ASN A 126 -6.52 -6.75 -10.60
N LEU A 127 -6.44 -5.76 -9.71
CA LEU A 127 -7.58 -5.37 -8.87
C LEU A 127 -8.36 -4.19 -9.46
N ILE A 128 -7.77 -3.48 -10.42
CA ILE A 128 -8.40 -2.35 -11.09
C ILE A 128 -9.52 -2.87 -11.99
N PRO A 129 -10.78 -2.47 -11.78
CA PRO A 129 -11.89 -2.88 -12.63
C PRO A 129 -11.77 -2.33 -14.06
N GLU A 130 -12.18 -3.14 -15.03
CA GLU A 130 -12.19 -2.79 -16.46
C GLU A 130 -13.22 -1.72 -16.79
N LYS A 131 -14.34 -1.68 -16.06
CA LYS A 131 -15.46 -0.79 -16.33
C LYS A 131 -16.03 -0.23 -15.03
N GLU A 132 -16.67 0.94 -15.12
CA GLU A 132 -17.38 1.57 -14.00
C GLU A 132 -18.46 0.68 -13.36
N SER A 133 -19.06 -0.23 -14.15
CA SER A 133 -20.05 -1.20 -13.66
C SER A 133 -19.46 -2.34 -12.82
N GLU A 134 -18.13 -2.47 -12.78
CA GLU A 134 -17.40 -3.45 -12.00
C GLU A 134 -16.73 -2.72 -10.83
N THR A 135 -16.99 -3.15 -9.59
CA THR A 135 -16.34 -2.58 -8.41
C THR A 135 -15.56 -3.66 -7.69
N PHE A 136 -14.28 -3.36 -7.39
CA PHE A 136 -13.59 -4.04 -6.31
C PHE A 136 -13.98 -3.32 -5.03
N GLU A 137 -14.98 -3.85 -4.35
CA GLU A 137 -15.42 -3.38 -3.05
C GLU A 137 -14.88 -4.29 -1.96
N ILE A 138 -14.27 -3.67 -0.96
CA ILE A 138 -13.94 -4.40 0.26
C ILE A 138 -15.17 -4.40 1.15
N ASP A 139 -15.49 -5.59 1.66
CA ASP A 139 -16.52 -5.78 2.66
C ASP A 139 -16.23 -4.92 3.90
N THR A 140 -16.96 -3.82 4.02
CA THR A 140 -16.81 -2.83 5.09
C THR A 140 -17.42 -3.31 6.41
N GLU A 141 -18.17 -4.42 6.47
CA GLU A 141 -18.69 -4.94 7.74
C GLU A 141 -17.56 -5.34 8.71
N LYS A 142 -16.37 -5.62 8.18
CA LYS A 142 -15.18 -6.00 8.97
C LYS A 142 -14.28 -4.83 9.35
N VAL A 143 -14.51 -3.64 8.80
CA VAL A 143 -13.64 -2.48 8.95
C VAL A 143 -14.41 -1.37 9.67
N ASN A 144 -13.92 -0.92 10.83
CA ASN A 144 -14.55 0.15 11.63
C ASN A 144 -15.04 1.32 10.75
N ASN A 145 -16.30 1.74 10.95
CA ASN A 145 -17.10 2.78 10.25
C ASN A 145 -16.49 4.20 10.08
N ASN A 146 -15.17 4.38 10.17
CA ASN A 146 -14.48 5.67 10.04
C ASN A 146 -13.85 5.91 8.67
N PHE A 147 -14.15 5.07 7.67
CA PHE A 147 -13.70 5.26 6.30
C PHE A 147 -14.51 6.39 5.63
N TYR A 148 -13.83 7.27 4.89
CA TYR A 148 -14.51 8.27 4.07
C TYR A 148 -15.30 7.58 2.94
N PRO A 149 -16.35 8.20 2.39
CA PRO A 149 -17.00 7.69 1.20
C PRO A 149 -15.96 7.31 0.13
N ASP A 150 -16.18 6.19 -0.56
CA ASP A 150 -15.35 5.66 -1.66
C ASP A 150 -13.95 5.14 -1.27
N SER A 151 -13.59 5.14 0.02
CA SER A 151 -12.28 4.60 0.45
C SER A 151 -12.22 3.08 0.57
N ASN A 152 -13.28 2.39 0.15
CA ASN A 152 -13.38 0.93 0.01
C ASN A 152 -13.54 0.48 -1.45
N ILE A 153 -13.50 1.41 -2.41
CA ILE A 153 -13.67 1.17 -3.86
C ILE A 153 -12.38 1.57 -4.57
N LEU A 154 -11.97 0.83 -5.60
CA LEU A 154 -10.84 1.20 -6.46
C LEU A 154 -11.30 2.05 -7.66
N CYS A 155 -10.41 2.91 -8.18
CA CYS A 155 -10.59 3.55 -9.49
C CYS A 155 -10.74 2.48 -10.58
N ASN A 156 -11.44 2.80 -11.66
CA ASN A 156 -11.46 1.98 -12.88
C ASN A 156 -10.38 2.46 -13.88
N TRP A 157 -10.17 1.68 -14.94
CA TRP A 157 -9.17 2.02 -15.96
C TRP A 157 -9.47 3.31 -16.75
N ASP A 158 -10.73 3.69 -16.95
CA ASP A 158 -11.08 4.94 -17.63
C ASP A 158 -10.64 6.17 -16.80
N GLU A 159 -10.87 6.12 -15.48
CA GLU A 159 -10.45 7.17 -14.54
C GLU A 159 -8.93 7.26 -14.41
N ILE A 160 -8.26 6.11 -14.37
CA ILE A 160 -6.79 6.03 -14.39
C ILE A 160 -6.25 6.65 -15.68
N ALA A 161 -6.80 6.27 -16.84
CA ALA A 161 -6.39 6.82 -18.12
C ALA A 161 -6.63 8.33 -18.20
N GLU A 162 -7.73 8.85 -17.66
CA GLU A 162 -7.95 10.31 -17.60
C GLU A 162 -6.86 11.00 -16.78
N MET A 163 -6.59 10.50 -15.57
CA MET A 163 -5.59 11.07 -14.67
C MET A 163 -4.18 11.01 -15.26
N GLU A 164 -3.82 9.90 -15.91
CA GLU A 164 -2.53 9.71 -16.56
C GLU A 164 -2.35 10.68 -17.74
N ASN A 165 -3.33 10.74 -18.64
CA ASN A 165 -3.30 11.61 -19.82
C ASN A 165 -3.25 13.11 -19.46
N SER A 166 -3.73 13.48 -18.26
CA SER A 166 -3.61 14.85 -17.76
C SER A 166 -2.18 15.24 -17.32
N GLY A 167 -1.31 14.24 -17.07
CA GLY A 167 0.04 14.43 -16.54
C GLY A 167 0.10 14.82 -15.06
N VAL A 168 -1.02 14.73 -14.34
CA VAL A 168 -1.15 15.05 -12.91
C VAL A 168 -0.80 13.85 -12.03
N ILE A 169 -1.26 12.66 -12.41
CA ILE A 169 -0.91 11.42 -11.73
C ILE A 169 -0.05 10.57 -12.67
N ASP A 170 1.11 10.17 -12.17
CA ASP A 170 2.00 9.20 -12.81
C ASP A 170 1.74 7.82 -12.20
N PHE A 171 1.30 6.86 -13.00
CA PHE A 171 0.96 5.52 -12.51
C PHE A 171 2.11 4.54 -12.66
N GLN A 172 2.42 3.85 -11.56
CA GLN A 172 3.52 2.91 -11.44
C GLN A 172 3.01 1.57 -10.86
N SER A 173 3.85 0.53 -10.83
CA SER A 173 3.38 -0.80 -10.40
C SER A 173 3.49 -1.02 -8.88
N HIS A 174 2.40 -1.46 -8.26
CA HIS A 174 2.36 -2.05 -6.92
C HIS A 174 2.26 -3.58 -6.95
N SER A 175 2.96 -4.19 -7.92
CA SER A 175 2.76 -5.55 -8.44
C SER A 175 1.47 -5.74 -9.23
N MET A 176 1.38 -6.93 -9.85
CA MET A 176 0.20 -7.37 -10.55
C MET A 176 -0.96 -7.67 -9.58
N ASN A 177 -0.70 -8.26 -8.41
CA ASN A 177 -1.75 -8.86 -7.59
C ASN A 177 -1.61 -8.64 -6.07
N HIS A 178 -0.52 -8.07 -5.57
CA HIS A 178 -0.28 -7.81 -4.14
C HIS A 178 -0.27 -9.06 -3.23
N TYR A 179 0.11 -10.23 -3.77
CA TYR A 179 0.18 -11.46 -2.97
C TYR A 179 1.39 -11.51 -2.02
N LEU A 180 1.18 -12.16 -0.88
CA LEU A 180 2.23 -12.64 0.02
C LEU A 180 2.75 -14.01 -0.44
N ILE A 181 3.98 -14.34 -0.07
CA ILE A 181 4.57 -15.66 -0.26
C ILE A 181 4.92 -16.27 1.09
N SER A 182 4.69 -17.58 1.25
CA SER A 182 5.22 -18.33 2.38
C SER A 182 6.75 -18.30 2.35
N ILE A 183 7.40 -18.10 3.50
CA ILE A 183 8.86 -17.99 3.61
C ILE A 183 9.46 -19.05 4.54
N SER A 184 8.63 -19.82 5.25
CA SER A 184 9.07 -20.91 6.11
C SER A 184 7.93 -21.93 6.34
N PRO A 185 8.23 -23.17 6.77
CA PRO A 185 7.22 -24.18 7.09
C PRO A 185 6.45 -23.90 8.40
N VAL A 186 6.71 -22.76 9.06
CA VAL A 186 6.08 -22.44 10.34
C VAL A 186 4.65 -21.96 10.10
N ILE A 187 3.66 -22.76 10.49
CA ILE A 187 2.25 -22.37 10.51
C ILE A 187 2.04 -21.31 11.59
N LYS A 188 1.46 -20.17 11.21
CA LYS A 188 1.12 -19.06 12.12
C LYS A 188 -0.34 -19.05 12.50
N ASP A 189 -1.23 -19.47 11.59
CA ASP A 189 -2.67 -19.52 11.80
C ASP A 189 -3.34 -20.44 10.76
N PHE A 190 -4.67 -20.50 10.76
CA PHE A 190 -5.49 -21.16 9.75
C PHE A 190 -6.60 -20.21 9.28
N ILE A 191 -7.11 -20.41 8.06
CA ILE A 191 -8.29 -19.69 7.59
C ILE A 191 -9.53 -20.19 8.34
N PHE A 192 -10.30 -19.26 8.92
CA PHE A 192 -11.56 -19.52 9.64
C PHE A 192 -12.61 -18.45 9.25
N PRO A 193 -13.92 -18.63 9.54
CA PRO A 193 -14.98 -17.77 9.00
C PRO A 193 -14.81 -16.25 9.23
N ASN A 194 -14.16 -15.87 10.33
CA ASN A 194 -13.90 -14.48 10.70
C ASN A 194 -12.41 -14.11 10.60
N TYR A 195 -11.64 -14.80 9.76
CA TYR A 195 -10.24 -14.49 9.58
C TYR A 195 -10.10 -13.09 8.93
N ASP A 196 -9.49 -12.17 9.68
CA ASP A 196 -9.25 -10.76 9.31
C ASP A 196 -7.76 -10.47 9.16
N GLY A 197 -6.95 -11.51 8.91
CA GLY A 197 -5.49 -11.35 8.87
C GLY A 197 -4.95 -10.65 7.63
N TYR A 198 -5.82 -10.25 6.69
CA TYR A 198 -5.43 -9.52 5.48
C TYR A 198 -6.19 -8.22 5.43
N ALA A 199 -5.50 -7.12 5.75
CA ALA A 199 -6.05 -5.78 5.65
C ALA A 199 -6.63 -5.61 4.25
N LEU A 200 -7.91 -5.20 4.19
CA LEU A 200 -8.56 -4.82 2.94
C LEU A 200 -8.61 -5.94 1.88
N ASN A 201 -8.45 -7.20 2.30
CA ASN A 201 -8.32 -8.36 1.42
C ASN A 201 -7.26 -8.17 0.32
N LEU A 202 -6.20 -7.38 0.56
CA LEU A 202 -5.10 -7.16 -0.39
C LEU A 202 -3.97 -8.17 -0.19
N ASP A 203 -3.58 -8.41 1.07
CA ASP A 203 -2.40 -9.18 1.50
C ASP A 203 -2.60 -10.70 1.56
N ILE A 204 -3.11 -11.33 0.50
CA ILE A 204 -3.44 -12.77 0.55
C ILE A 204 -2.19 -13.64 0.27
N PRO A 205 -2.01 -14.81 0.91
CA PRO A 205 -0.97 -15.76 0.55
C PRO A 205 -1.22 -16.39 -0.82
N LEU A 206 -0.18 -16.42 -1.64
CA LEU A 206 -0.17 -17.12 -2.92
C LEU A 206 0.08 -18.61 -2.72
N LEU A 207 -0.95 -19.41 -2.94
CA LEU A 207 -0.87 -20.86 -2.91
C LEU A 207 -0.54 -21.43 -4.30
N GLN A 208 -0.09 -22.68 -4.30
CA GLN A 208 0.15 -23.45 -5.52
C GLN A 208 -0.68 -24.74 -5.47
N PHE A 209 -1.35 -25.05 -6.57
CA PHE A 209 -2.10 -26.29 -6.77
C PHE A 209 -1.65 -26.93 -8.08
N ASP A 210 -1.30 -28.22 -8.08
CA ASP A 210 -0.78 -28.94 -9.24
C ASP A 210 0.36 -28.18 -9.95
N ASP A 211 1.34 -27.71 -9.17
CA ASP A 211 2.48 -26.90 -9.62
C ASP A 211 2.10 -25.54 -10.28
N LYS A 212 0.85 -25.07 -10.16
CA LYS A 212 0.39 -23.79 -10.73
C LYS A 212 0.00 -22.78 -9.66
N GLU A 213 0.38 -21.51 -9.87
CA GLU A 213 -0.02 -20.42 -8.98
C GLU A 213 -1.56 -20.27 -8.98
N ASN A 214 -2.17 -20.26 -7.80
CA ASN A 214 -3.59 -20.02 -7.64
C ASN A 214 -3.82 -18.55 -7.25
N TYR A 215 -4.35 -17.79 -8.21
CA TYR A 215 -4.69 -16.38 -8.04
C TYR A 215 -6.11 -16.17 -7.47
N SER A 216 -6.71 -17.18 -6.85
CA SER A 216 -7.93 -17.02 -6.07
C SER A 216 -7.62 -16.20 -4.81
N ARG A 217 -8.41 -15.14 -4.62
CA ARG A 217 -8.44 -14.36 -3.37
C ARG A 217 -9.37 -14.97 -2.32
N SER A 218 -9.97 -16.13 -2.59
CA SER A 218 -10.75 -16.91 -1.63
C SER A 218 -9.98 -18.17 -1.25
N LEU A 219 -9.72 -18.34 0.04
CA LEU A 219 -9.05 -19.50 0.63
C LEU A 219 -10.06 -20.34 1.40
N ALA A 220 -9.95 -21.66 1.29
CA ALA A 220 -10.85 -22.58 1.99
C ALA A 220 -10.65 -22.52 3.52
N LEU A 221 -11.72 -22.73 4.28
CA LEU A 221 -11.62 -22.90 5.73
C LEU A 221 -10.67 -24.06 6.06
N GLY A 222 -9.85 -23.90 7.10
CA GLY A 222 -8.82 -24.86 7.47
C GLY A 222 -7.52 -24.74 6.66
N THR A 223 -7.43 -23.84 5.68
CA THR A 223 -6.16 -23.61 4.96
C THR A 223 -5.08 -23.11 5.93
N PRO A 224 -3.91 -23.76 6.04
CA PRO A 224 -2.81 -23.30 6.89
C PRO A 224 -2.22 -22.00 6.35
N ILE A 225 -1.96 -21.06 7.26
CA ILE A 225 -1.32 -19.79 6.99
C ILE A 225 0.09 -19.87 7.51
N TYR A 226 1.03 -20.12 6.59
CA TYR A 226 2.44 -20.16 6.91
C TYR A 226 2.99 -18.76 7.19
N GLU A 227 4.12 -18.71 7.87
CA GLU A 227 4.93 -17.50 7.96
C GLU A 227 5.19 -16.98 6.55
N ASN A 228 4.79 -15.74 6.31
CA ASN A 228 4.77 -15.14 5.00
C ASN A 228 5.36 -13.74 5.02
N ASP A 229 5.67 -13.23 3.82
CA ASP A 229 6.13 -11.87 3.58
C ASP A 229 5.68 -11.43 2.19
N SER A 230 5.84 -10.15 1.88
CA SER A 230 5.57 -9.63 0.53
C SER A 230 6.36 -10.41 -0.51
N ARG A 231 5.76 -10.65 -1.69
CA ARG A 231 6.47 -11.21 -2.85
C ARG A 231 7.71 -10.38 -3.25
N PHE A 232 7.76 -9.10 -2.86
CA PHE A 232 8.91 -8.22 -3.08
C PHE A 232 9.95 -8.21 -1.94
N SER A 233 9.75 -8.99 -0.87
CA SER A 233 10.66 -9.00 0.28
C SER A 233 12.08 -9.50 -0.04
N GLY A 234 12.29 -10.09 -1.22
CA GLY A 234 13.55 -10.73 -1.61
C GLY A 234 13.83 -12.04 -0.85
N LYS A 235 12.89 -12.51 -0.02
CA LYS A 235 13.04 -13.77 0.70
C LYS A 235 12.78 -14.97 -0.21
N LYS A 236 13.44 -16.09 0.11
CA LYS A 236 13.17 -17.37 -0.57
C LYS A 236 11.76 -17.83 -0.25
N ARG A 237 10.99 -18.15 -1.29
CA ARG A 237 9.68 -18.76 -1.15
C ARG A 237 9.82 -20.19 -0.63
N PHE A 238 9.00 -20.50 0.38
CA PHE A 238 8.70 -21.86 0.81
C PHE A 238 7.44 -22.32 0.06
N PHE A 239 7.49 -23.53 -0.49
CA PHE A 239 6.33 -24.18 -1.11
C PHE A 239 5.78 -25.18 -0.10
N ASP A 240 4.49 -25.04 0.22
CA ASP A 240 3.82 -25.92 1.16
C ASP A 240 3.46 -27.26 0.53
N ASP A 241 3.24 -28.27 1.38
CA ASP A 241 2.77 -29.58 0.95
C ASP A 241 1.26 -29.51 0.67
N GLU A 242 0.90 -29.64 -0.61
CA GLU A 242 -0.49 -29.61 -1.08
C GLU A 242 -1.35 -30.69 -0.42
N LYS A 243 -0.83 -31.89 -0.19
CA LYS A 243 -1.59 -32.96 0.47
C LYS A 243 -1.89 -32.62 1.91
N LEU A 244 -0.91 -32.07 2.63
CA LEU A 244 -1.11 -31.61 4.00
C LEU A 244 -2.17 -30.51 4.07
N ARG A 245 -2.11 -29.55 3.14
CA ARG A 245 -3.11 -28.48 3.04
C ARG A 245 -4.50 -29.05 2.79
N ASP A 246 -4.63 -30.00 1.86
CA ASP A 246 -5.91 -30.62 1.53
C ASP A 246 -6.49 -31.35 2.75
N GLU A 247 -5.68 -32.17 3.45
CA GLU A 247 -6.07 -32.81 4.70
C GLU A 247 -6.55 -31.81 5.77
N CYS A 248 -5.89 -30.66 5.91
CA CYS A 248 -6.31 -29.60 6.83
C CYS A 248 -7.68 -29.01 6.44
N THR A 249 -7.90 -28.75 5.15
CA THR A 249 -9.17 -28.18 4.70
C THR A 249 -10.32 -29.19 4.77
N ASP A 250 -10.06 -30.47 4.52
CA ASP A 250 -11.05 -31.53 4.59
C ASP A 250 -11.43 -31.84 6.04
N PHE A 251 -10.49 -31.72 6.98
CA PHE A 251 -10.80 -31.83 8.41
C PHE A 251 -11.86 -30.82 8.88
N VAL A 252 -11.90 -29.62 8.29
CA VAL A 252 -12.86 -28.58 8.68
C VAL A 252 -14.22 -28.74 7.98
N LYS A 253 -14.28 -29.48 6.87
CA LYS A 253 -15.54 -29.76 6.14
C LYS A 253 -16.36 -30.90 6.77
N ASN A 254 -15.70 -31.79 7.51
CA ASN A 254 -16.29 -32.96 8.17
C ASN A 254 -16.68 -32.67 9.63
#